data_AF-A0A209D1M6-F1
#
_entry.id   AF-A0A209D1M6-F1
#
_cell.length_a   1.000
_cell.length_b   1.000
_cell.length_c   1.000
_cell.angle_alpha   90.00
_cell.angle_beta   90.00
_cell.angle_gamma   90.00
#
_symmetry.space_group_name_H-M   'P 1'
#
loop_
_entity.id
_entity.type
_entity.pdbx_description
1 polymer ?
#
loop_
_entity_poly.entity_id
_entity_poly.type
_entity_poly.pdbx_seq_one_letter_code
_entity_poly.pdbx_strand_id
1 'polypeptide(L)'
;MSAPGAGDAPGAPDARDAFSATCATCATCASGGRGGGPGFAPVRVLPAGPHALLVELADGEHAEAFHAELIRRRERGELPAVREIVPAARTVLLDGIHDGIHYGTGERSSRERASRVRERFARELASWRVEPPRREGREPVEIPVVYDGPDLDEVAALWGVPAGEVAALHSRTAFRVAFCGFAPGFGYLTGLPERLHVPRRTTPRTRVPAGAVALAGPYTGVYPRPSPGGWQIVGRMPDPGALWDPAREPAALLAPGTPVRFVAVGAGAGAGTEAEDGGAGVLPAPRAGAFPPGRAPADDSRAGEYPAGHFPADDSPAGESPVGS
;
A
#
# COMPACT_ATOMS: atom_id res chain seq x y z
N MET A 1 -42.29 69.49 36.09
CA MET A 1 -41.88 69.97 34.75
C MET A 1 -40.73 70.96 34.94
N SER A 2 -39.64 71.04 34.17
CA SER A 2 -38.92 70.12 33.24
C SER A 2 -37.61 70.81 32.80
N ALA A 3 -36.54 70.18 32.26
CA ALA A 3 -35.95 68.83 32.42
C ALA A 3 -34.62 68.80 31.60
N PRO A 4 -33.43 68.46 32.16
CA PRO A 4 -32.17 68.49 31.39
C PRO A 4 -31.51 67.11 31.14
N GLY A 5 -30.75 66.99 30.04
CA GLY A 5 -29.57 66.10 29.95
C GLY A 5 -29.57 65.00 28.86
N ALA A 6 -28.73 65.18 27.83
CA ALA A 6 -28.05 64.17 26.98
C ALA A 6 -27.10 64.94 26.03
N GLY A 7 -25.91 64.47 25.61
CA GLY A 7 -25.21 63.21 25.89
C GLY A 7 -24.36 62.78 24.68
N ASP A 8 -23.16 63.35 24.51
CA ASP A 8 -22.26 63.05 23.38
C ASP A 8 -21.57 61.68 23.49
N ALA A 9 -21.38 61.00 22.35
CA ALA A 9 -20.66 59.74 22.24
C ALA A 9 -19.70 59.75 21.02
N PRO A 10 -18.38 59.48 21.20
CA PRO A 10 -17.40 59.53 20.11
C PRO A 10 -17.27 58.21 19.32
N GLY A 11 -16.66 58.30 18.13
CA GLY A 11 -16.62 57.22 17.13
C GLY A 11 -15.72 56.02 17.43
N ALA A 12 -15.98 54.93 16.70
CA ALA A 12 -15.24 53.67 16.80
C ALA A 12 -13.88 53.70 16.05
N PRO A 13 -12.80 53.14 16.63
CA PRO A 13 -11.51 53.00 15.95
C PRO A 13 -11.36 51.66 15.18
N ASP A 14 -10.37 51.63 14.29
CA ASP A 14 -10.15 50.63 13.24
C ASP A 14 -9.55 49.30 13.74
N ALA A 15 -9.77 48.20 13.01
CA ALA A 15 -9.48 46.83 13.42
C ALA A 15 -8.15 46.30 12.87
N ARG A 16 -7.04 46.99 13.15
CA ARG A 16 -5.67 46.48 13.02
C ARG A 16 -4.82 46.95 14.21
N ASP A 17 -3.85 46.13 14.60
CA ASP A 17 -2.89 46.34 15.72
C ASP A 17 -3.40 46.18 17.16
N ALA A 18 -3.76 44.94 17.54
CA ALA A 18 -3.71 44.50 18.94
C ALA A 18 -3.70 42.96 19.11
N PHE A 19 -2.53 42.29 18.98
CA PHE A 19 -2.22 41.07 19.76
C PHE A 19 -0.72 40.70 19.67
N SER A 20 0.14 41.54 20.24
CA SER A 20 1.52 41.19 20.57
C SER A 20 1.81 41.59 22.01
N ALA A 21 2.42 40.67 22.77
CA ALA A 21 2.87 40.82 24.16
C ALA A 21 1.82 41.28 25.21
N THR A 22 1.37 40.34 26.05
CA THR A 22 1.72 40.30 27.50
C THR A 22 0.90 39.24 28.23
N CYS A 23 1.53 38.11 28.61
CA CYS A 23 1.41 37.53 29.96
C CYS A 23 2.39 36.35 30.10
N ALA A 24 3.64 36.65 30.44
CA ALA A 24 4.68 35.64 30.69
C ALA A 24 4.85 35.39 32.20
N THR A 25 3.84 34.83 32.88
CA THR A 25 3.97 34.46 34.30
C THR A 25 3.11 33.26 34.73
N CYS A 26 3.56 32.03 34.45
CA CYS A 26 3.25 30.87 35.33
C CYS A 26 4.20 29.68 35.08
N ALA A 27 5.49 29.86 35.36
CA ALA A 27 6.51 28.83 35.20
C ALA A 27 6.60 27.90 36.44
N THR A 28 5.51 27.20 36.80
CA THR A 28 5.56 26.14 37.83
C THR A 28 4.49 25.07 37.63
N CYS A 29 4.78 24.07 36.79
CA CYS A 29 4.22 22.71 36.86
C CYS A 29 4.97 21.78 35.87
N ALA A 30 6.28 21.64 36.08
CA ALA A 30 7.00 20.48 35.57
C ALA A 30 6.64 19.25 36.42
N SER A 31 6.68 18.06 35.82
CA SER A 31 6.21 16.76 36.36
C SER A 31 4.69 16.61 36.46
N GLY A 32 4.14 15.69 35.66
CA GLY A 32 2.68 15.47 35.58
C GLY A 32 2.25 14.75 34.29
N GLY A 33 2.86 13.60 33.98
CA GLY A 33 2.46 12.84 32.80
C GLY A 33 1.06 12.23 32.91
N ARG A 34 0.29 12.30 31.81
CA ARG A 34 -0.70 11.30 31.33
C ARG A 34 -1.44 11.83 30.10
N GLY A 35 -1.83 10.93 29.20
CA GLY A 35 -2.84 11.23 28.17
C GLY A 35 -2.31 11.62 26.78
N GLY A 36 -1.35 10.88 26.24
CA GLY A 36 -1.18 10.87 24.79
C GLY A 36 -2.42 10.26 24.14
N GLY A 37 -3.23 11.06 23.45
CA GLY A 37 -4.16 10.55 22.45
C GLY A 37 -3.39 9.82 21.33
N PRO A 38 -4.04 9.05 20.45
CA PRO A 38 -3.36 8.31 19.39
C PRO A 38 -2.46 9.26 18.59
N GLY A 39 -1.16 9.06 18.73
CA GLY A 39 -0.16 9.95 18.17
C GLY A 39 -0.16 9.82 16.65
N PHE A 40 -0.64 10.86 15.96
CA PHE A 40 -0.61 10.90 14.50
C PHE A 40 0.81 10.65 14.00
N ALA A 41 0.98 9.66 13.12
CA ALA A 41 2.24 9.40 12.44
C ALA A 41 2.67 10.65 11.64
N PRO A 42 3.89 11.19 11.83
CA PRO A 42 4.36 12.33 11.06
C PRO A 42 4.58 11.95 9.60
N VAL A 43 3.94 12.69 8.69
CA VAL A 43 4.14 12.56 7.24
C VAL A 43 5.44 13.27 6.85
N ARG A 44 6.42 12.55 6.31
CA ARG A 44 7.70 13.12 5.85
C ARG A 44 7.68 13.24 4.33
N VAL A 45 7.76 14.47 3.82
CA VAL A 45 7.71 14.75 2.37
C VAL A 45 9.09 15.14 1.85
N LEU A 46 9.58 14.42 0.84
CA LEU A 46 10.92 14.58 0.28
C LEU A 46 10.85 14.96 -1.20
N PRO A 47 11.75 15.83 -1.70
CA PRO A 47 11.91 16.03 -3.14
C PRO A 47 12.52 14.79 -3.80
N ALA A 48 11.89 14.31 -4.87
CA ALA A 48 12.35 13.16 -5.67
C ALA A 48 12.78 13.63 -7.08
N GLY A 49 13.68 14.60 -7.13
CA GLY A 49 14.03 15.30 -8.37
C GLY A 49 13.19 16.55 -8.64
N PRO A 50 13.21 17.10 -9.87
CA PRO A 50 12.65 18.43 -10.16
C PRO A 50 11.11 18.47 -10.14
N HIS A 51 10.44 17.38 -10.51
CA HIS A 51 8.99 17.33 -10.73
C HIS A 51 8.24 16.36 -9.81
N ALA A 52 8.91 15.72 -8.85
CA ALA A 52 8.30 14.70 -8.01
C ALA A 52 8.52 14.90 -6.51
N LEU A 53 7.60 14.33 -5.73
CA LEU A 53 7.66 14.24 -4.26
C LEU A 53 7.51 12.78 -3.84
N LEU A 54 8.39 12.32 -2.94
CA LEU A 54 8.23 11.07 -2.23
C LEU A 54 7.66 11.36 -0.84
N VAL A 55 6.48 10.84 -0.56
CA VAL A 55 5.85 10.91 0.76
C VAL A 55 6.18 9.64 1.51
N GLU A 56 6.81 9.75 2.68
CA GLU A 56 7.06 8.65 3.62
C GLU A 56 6.04 8.66 4.75
N LEU A 57 5.46 7.48 5.01
CA LEU A 57 4.48 7.24 6.07
C LEU A 57 5.06 6.28 7.13
N ALA A 58 4.36 6.12 8.26
CA ALA A 58 4.75 5.18 9.31
C ALA A 58 4.79 3.72 8.80
N ASP A 59 3.74 3.29 8.11
CA ASP A 59 3.52 1.92 7.66
C ASP A 59 2.69 1.87 6.36
N GLY A 60 2.38 0.66 5.91
CA GLY A 60 1.59 0.42 4.71
C GLY A 60 0.11 0.77 4.84
N GLU A 61 -0.49 0.77 6.04
CA GLU A 61 -1.89 1.16 6.21
C GLU A 61 -2.05 2.68 6.05
N HIS A 62 -1.09 3.45 6.58
CA HIS A 62 -1.02 4.89 6.35
C HIS A 62 -0.70 5.22 4.89
N ALA A 63 0.14 4.44 4.20
CA ALA A 63 0.40 4.63 2.76
C ALA A 63 -0.84 4.35 1.90
N GLU A 64 -1.58 3.28 2.20
CA GLU A 64 -2.87 2.94 1.59
C GLU A 64 -3.92 4.06 1.83
N ALA A 65 -4.03 4.55 3.07
CA ALA A 65 -4.90 5.67 3.43
C ALA A 65 -4.58 6.94 2.63
N PHE A 66 -3.30 7.32 2.60
CA PHE A 66 -2.81 8.53 1.96
C PHE A 66 -3.01 8.46 0.44
N HIS A 67 -2.75 7.30 -0.17
CA HIS A 67 -3.07 7.02 -1.57
C HIS A 67 -4.57 7.20 -1.86
N ALA A 68 -5.45 6.59 -1.05
CA ALA A 68 -6.89 6.72 -1.23
C ALA A 68 -7.41 8.16 -1.05
N GLU A 69 -6.79 8.97 -0.19
CA GLU A 69 -7.10 10.40 -0.08
C GLU A 69 -6.61 11.21 -1.28
N LEU A 70 -5.41 10.93 -1.80
CA LEU A 70 -4.90 11.55 -3.02
C LEU A 70 -5.81 11.29 -4.23
N ILE A 71 -6.27 10.06 -4.43
CA ILE A 71 -7.20 9.72 -5.52
C ILE A 71 -8.53 10.48 -5.34
N ARG A 72 -9.13 10.46 -4.15
CA ARG A 72 -10.37 11.22 -3.87
C ARG A 72 -10.22 12.73 -4.10
N ARG A 73 -9.06 13.32 -3.79
CA ARG A 73 -8.77 14.73 -4.06
C ARG A 73 -8.55 15.02 -5.55
N ARG A 74 -7.90 14.09 -6.28
CA ARG A 74 -7.75 14.19 -7.73
C ARG A 74 -9.12 14.22 -8.43
N GLU A 75 -10.03 13.32 -8.03
CA GLU A 75 -11.41 13.26 -8.54
C GLU A 75 -12.22 14.54 -8.25
N ARG A 76 -11.97 15.20 -7.11
CA ARG A 76 -12.57 16.50 -6.76
C ARG A 76 -11.87 17.72 -7.37
N GLY A 77 -10.76 17.54 -8.09
CA GLY A 77 -9.96 18.65 -8.63
C GLY A 77 -9.20 19.46 -7.58
N GLU A 78 -8.97 18.90 -6.39
CA GLU A 78 -8.33 19.58 -5.25
C GLU A 78 -6.79 19.45 -5.23
N LEU A 79 -6.21 18.65 -6.14
CA LEU A 79 -4.77 18.54 -6.30
C LEU A 79 -4.23 19.52 -7.35
N PRO A 80 -2.94 19.94 -7.26
CA PRO A 80 -2.25 20.46 -8.45
C PRO A 80 -2.21 19.38 -9.56
N ALA A 81 -1.79 19.76 -10.76
CA ALA A 81 -1.59 18.78 -11.83
C ALA A 81 -0.46 17.83 -11.42
N VAL A 82 -0.81 16.61 -11.05
CA VAL A 82 0.10 15.49 -10.78
C VAL A 82 -0.16 14.45 -11.86
N ARG A 83 0.87 14.04 -12.59
CA ARG A 83 0.76 13.03 -13.64
C ARG A 83 0.52 11.64 -13.05
N GLU A 84 1.46 11.14 -12.26
CA GLU A 84 1.41 9.79 -11.69
C GLU A 84 1.33 9.82 -10.16
N ILE A 85 0.55 8.92 -9.59
CA ILE A 85 0.45 8.69 -8.15
C ILE A 85 0.74 7.19 -7.94
N VAL A 86 1.89 6.87 -7.34
CA VAL A 86 2.41 5.50 -7.26
C VAL A 86 2.59 5.10 -5.79
N PRO A 87 1.71 4.28 -5.21
CA PRO A 87 1.87 3.76 -3.87
C PRO A 87 2.91 2.63 -3.82
N ALA A 88 3.57 2.50 -2.67
CA ALA A 88 4.50 1.43 -2.35
C ALA A 88 4.39 1.07 -0.86
N ALA A 89 5.22 0.14 -0.38
CA ALA A 89 5.10 -0.51 0.94
C ALA A 89 4.90 0.41 2.16
N ARG A 90 5.48 1.63 2.15
CA ARG A 90 5.29 2.66 3.19
C ARG A 90 5.42 4.09 2.65
N THR A 91 5.30 4.25 1.33
CA THR A 91 5.54 5.51 0.64
C THR A 91 4.54 5.72 -0.50
N VAL A 92 4.36 6.98 -0.91
CA VAL A 92 3.65 7.32 -2.15
C VAL A 92 4.51 8.30 -2.93
N LEU A 93 4.82 7.97 -4.19
CA LEU A 93 5.49 8.86 -5.13
C LEU A 93 4.42 9.65 -5.90
N LEU A 94 4.61 10.96 -5.97
CA LEU A 94 3.84 11.89 -6.78
C LEU A 94 4.75 12.44 -7.86
N ASP A 95 4.56 12.05 -9.13
CA ASP A 95 5.42 12.46 -10.24
C ASP A 95 4.68 13.35 -11.26
N GLY A 96 5.44 14.18 -11.97
CA GLY A 96 4.92 15.16 -12.93
C GLY A 96 4.06 16.21 -12.25
N ILE A 97 4.55 16.85 -11.18
CA ILE A 97 3.87 17.93 -10.46
C ILE A 97 4.08 19.26 -11.20
N HIS A 98 2.99 19.90 -11.62
CA HIS A 98 2.96 21.23 -12.24
C HIS A 98 1.67 22.01 -11.92
N ASP A 99 1.59 23.27 -12.36
CA ASP A 99 0.46 24.20 -12.14
C ASP A 99 -0.70 24.03 -13.14
N GLY A 100 -0.63 23.04 -14.04
CA GLY A 100 -1.61 22.84 -15.12
C GLY A 100 -1.53 23.87 -16.27
N ILE A 101 -0.63 24.86 -16.21
CA ILE A 101 -0.58 25.96 -17.20
C ILE A 101 0.62 25.78 -18.14
N HIS A 102 0.38 25.18 -19.31
CA HIS A 102 1.36 25.13 -20.39
C HIS A 102 1.33 26.42 -21.25
N TYR A 103 1.83 27.53 -20.70
CA TYR A 103 2.06 28.77 -21.44
C TYR A 103 3.41 29.43 -21.09
N GLY A 104 4.11 29.92 -22.12
CA GLY A 104 5.04 31.05 -21.98
C GLY A 104 6.51 30.75 -21.70
N THR A 105 7.29 30.75 -22.79
CA THR A 105 8.64 31.33 -22.93
C THR A 105 9.66 31.10 -21.80
N GLY A 106 10.40 30.00 -21.90
CA GLY A 106 11.73 29.82 -21.29
C GLY A 106 11.84 28.69 -20.28
N GLU A 107 12.70 27.70 -20.54
CA GLU A 107 12.88 26.52 -19.68
C GLU A 107 13.17 26.87 -18.22
N ARG A 108 13.99 27.90 -17.98
CA ARG A 108 14.38 28.34 -16.63
C ARG A 108 13.16 28.83 -15.83
N SER A 109 12.30 29.64 -16.47
CA SER A 109 11.06 30.14 -15.85
C SER A 109 10.10 28.99 -15.52
N SER A 110 9.98 28.00 -16.41
CA SER A 110 9.15 26.81 -16.17
C SER A 110 9.69 25.91 -15.05
N ARG A 111 11.02 25.72 -14.93
CA ARG A 111 11.63 24.95 -13.83
C ARG A 111 11.44 25.65 -12.48
N GLU A 112 11.59 26.98 -12.44
CA GLU A 112 11.35 27.78 -11.22
C GLU A 112 9.88 27.74 -10.79
N ARG A 113 8.92 27.85 -11.73
CA ARG A 113 7.49 27.65 -11.45
C ARG A 113 7.21 26.27 -10.88
N ALA A 114 7.68 25.21 -11.54
CA ALA A 114 7.49 23.83 -11.08
C ALA A 114 8.07 23.61 -9.67
N SER A 115 9.24 24.17 -9.35
CA SER A 115 9.81 24.08 -8.00
C SER A 115 8.92 24.74 -6.95
N ARG A 116 8.39 25.94 -7.23
CA ARG A 116 7.47 26.65 -6.31
C ARG A 116 6.17 25.88 -6.07
N VAL A 117 5.59 25.28 -7.11
CA VAL A 117 4.39 24.44 -7.00
C VAL A 117 4.68 23.21 -6.14
N ARG A 118 5.76 22.48 -6.47
CA ARG A 118 6.23 21.30 -5.74
C ARG A 118 6.48 21.61 -4.25
N GLU A 119 7.16 22.71 -3.94
CA GLU A 119 7.45 23.14 -2.56
C GLU A 119 6.20 23.59 -1.79
N ARG A 120 5.25 24.28 -2.44
CA ARG A 120 3.95 24.61 -1.84
C ARG A 120 3.18 23.33 -1.51
N PHE A 121 3.09 22.41 -2.46
CA PHE A 121 2.37 21.15 -2.29
C PHE A 121 3.03 20.26 -1.23
N ALA A 122 4.36 20.22 -1.16
CA ALA A 122 5.08 19.49 -0.12
C ALA A 122 4.74 19.98 1.30
N ARG A 123 4.66 21.30 1.50
CA ARG A 123 4.23 21.88 2.79
C ARG A 123 2.77 21.56 3.11
N GLU A 124 1.91 21.51 2.10
CA GLU A 124 0.51 21.14 2.26
C GLU A 124 0.37 19.67 2.67
N LEU A 125 0.98 18.74 1.91
CA LEU A 125 1.00 17.31 2.18
C LEU A 125 1.54 16.97 3.58
N ALA A 126 2.59 17.66 4.03
CA ALA A 126 3.16 17.49 5.37
C ALA A 126 2.22 17.95 6.51
N SER A 127 1.17 18.73 6.20
CA SER A 127 0.13 19.15 7.16
C SER A 127 -1.14 18.29 7.12
N TRP A 128 -1.29 17.43 6.09
CA TRP A 128 -2.46 16.57 5.96
C TRP A 128 -2.52 15.54 7.08
N ARG A 129 -3.75 15.31 7.57
CA ARG A 129 -4.06 14.23 8.50
C ARG A 129 -5.02 13.29 7.79
N VAL A 130 -4.52 12.09 7.47
CA VAL A 130 -5.30 11.05 6.80
C VAL A 130 -5.43 9.89 7.76
N GLU A 131 -6.66 9.64 8.22
CA GLU A 131 -6.98 8.51 9.07
C GLU A 131 -6.90 7.20 8.26
N PRO A 132 -6.42 6.07 8.83
CA PRO A 132 -6.45 4.77 8.16
C PRO A 132 -7.82 4.41 7.58
N PRO A 133 -7.89 3.72 6.43
CA PRO A 133 -9.16 3.46 5.75
C PRO A 133 -10.10 2.61 6.60
N ARG A 134 -11.38 3.01 6.66
CA ARG A 134 -12.43 2.16 7.22
C ARG A 134 -12.64 0.94 6.31
N ARG A 135 -12.65 -0.25 6.90
CA ARG A 135 -12.46 -1.53 6.21
C ARG A 135 -13.78 -2.21 5.80
N GLU A 136 -14.81 -1.43 5.48
CA GLU A 136 -16.20 -1.90 5.37
C GLU A 136 -16.74 -1.85 3.93
N GLY A 137 -17.51 -2.87 3.55
CA GLY A 137 -18.47 -2.78 2.44
C GLY A 137 -18.00 -3.15 1.02
N ARG A 138 -16.77 -3.63 0.81
CA ARG A 138 -16.33 -4.16 -0.50
C ARG A 138 -16.32 -5.69 -0.52
N GLU A 139 -16.91 -6.26 -1.56
CA GLU A 139 -16.84 -7.69 -1.87
C GLU A 139 -15.40 -8.06 -2.30
N PRO A 140 -14.81 -9.16 -1.79
CA PRO A 140 -13.45 -9.56 -2.13
C PRO A 140 -13.36 -10.12 -3.56
N VAL A 141 -12.32 -9.73 -4.28
CA VAL A 141 -11.95 -10.41 -5.54
C VAL A 141 -11.50 -11.82 -5.21
N GLU A 142 -12.13 -12.82 -5.83
CA GLU A 142 -11.74 -14.22 -5.68
C GLU A 142 -10.64 -14.60 -6.67
N ILE A 143 -9.56 -15.19 -6.16
CA ILE A 143 -8.47 -15.74 -6.96
C ILE A 143 -8.48 -17.27 -6.81
N PRO A 144 -8.83 -18.05 -7.84
CA PRO A 144 -8.73 -19.51 -7.80
C PRO A 144 -7.27 -19.95 -7.79
N VAL A 145 -6.91 -20.89 -6.91
CA VAL A 145 -5.54 -21.41 -6.75
C VAL A 145 -5.54 -22.92 -6.69
N VAL A 146 -4.77 -23.55 -7.57
CA VAL A 146 -4.30 -24.93 -7.38
C VAL A 146 -3.04 -24.86 -6.53
N TYR A 147 -3.03 -25.50 -5.36
CA TYR A 147 -1.87 -25.52 -4.46
C TYR A 147 -0.94 -26.69 -4.83
N ASP A 148 -0.25 -26.54 -5.96
CA ASP A 148 0.71 -27.50 -6.53
C ASP A 148 2.14 -26.90 -6.64
N GLY A 149 2.46 -25.89 -5.82
CA GLY A 149 3.71 -25.15 -5.92
C GLY A 149 4.94 -25.90 -5.41
N PRO A 150 6.13 -25.70 -6.03
CA PRO A 150 7.36 -26.41 -5.68
C PRO A 150 7.92 -26.09 -4.29
N ASP A 151 7.51 -24.98 -3.67
CA ASP A 151 7.95 -24.60 -2.31
C ASP A 151 6.84 -24.85 -1.27
N LEU A 152 5.75 -25.56 -1.62
CA LEU A 152 4.63 -25.83 -0.73
C LEU A 152 5.08 -26.55 0.56
N ASP A 153 5.90 -27.60 0.43
CA ASP A 153 6.43 -28.36 1.56
C ASP A 153 7.44 -27.54 2.40
N GLU A 154 8.22 -26.67 1.77
CA GLU A 154 9.15 -25.77 2.46
C GLU A 154 8.39 -24.73 3.29
N VAL A 155 7.32 -24.14 2.74
CA VAL A 155 6.41 -23.24 3.45
C VAL A 155 5.66 -23.96 4.58
N ALA A 156 5.22 -25.20 4.35
CA ALA A 156 4.57 -26.03 5.37
C ALA A 156 5.50 -26.27 6.58
N ALA A 157 6.77 -26.62 6.31
CA ALA A 157 7.79 -26.79 7.34
C ALA A 157 8.10 -25.48 8.09
N LEU A 158 8.20 -24.35 7.38
CA LEU A 158 8.39 -23.01 7.99
C LEU A 158 7.22 -22.60 8.89
N TRP A 159 5.99 -23.01 8.55
CA TRP A 159 4.79 -22.75 9.34
C TRP A 159 4.54 -23.79 10.45
N GLY A 160 5.28 -24.90 10.46
CA GLY A 160 5.10 -26.00 11.41
C GLY A 160 3.81 -26.80 11.22
N VAL A 161 3.30 -26.90 9.98
CA VAL A 161 2.03 -27.57 9.64
C VAL A 161 2.21 -28.59 8.50
N PRO A 162 1.27 -29.55 8.32
CA PRO A 162 1.23 -30.39 7.11
C PRO A 162 1.00 -29.57 5.84
N ALA A 163 1.54 -30.02 4.70
CA ALA A 163 1.40 -29.32 3.42
C ALA A 163 -0.06 -29.05 3.00
N GLY A 164 -0.98 -29.98 3.29
CA GLY A 164 -2.41 -29.79 3.05
C GLY A 164 -3.05 -28.66 3.86
N GLU A 165 -2.46 -28.25 4.99
CA GLU A 165 -2.94 -27.11 5.77
C GLU A 165 -2.51 -25.76 5.21
N VAL A 166 -1.43 -25.69 4.41
CA VAL A 166 -0.97 -24.43 3.79
C VAL A 166 -2.06 -23.82 2.93
N ALA A 167 -2.72 -24.65 2.09
CA ALA A 167 -3.86 -24.23 1.27
C ALA A 167 -5.02 -23.68 2.12
N ALA A 168 -5.32 -24.34 3.25
CA ALA A 168 -6.40 -23.95 4.14
C ALA A 168 -6.08 -22.69 4.97
N LEU A 169 -4.83 -22.49 5.40
CA LEU A 169 -4.39 -21.28 6.09
C LEU A 169 -4.36 -20.07 5.14
N HIS A 170 -3.84 -20.26 3.93
CA HIS A 170 -3.78 -19.20 2.93
C HIS A 170 -5.18 -18.79 2.47
N SER A 171 -6.03 -19.73 2.04
CA SER A 171 -7.40 -19.42 1.58
C SER A 171 -8.34 -18.80 2.63
N ARG A 172 -8.16 -19.12 3.92
CA ARG A 172 -8.94 -18.51 5.02
C ARG A 172 -8.42 -17.15 5.46
N THR A 173 -7.24 -16.72 4.99
CA THR A 173 -6.69 -15.40 5.30
C THR A 173 -7.36 -14.35 4.41
N ALA A 174 -7.87 -13.29 5.02
CA ALA A 174 -8.39 -12.13 4.28
C ALA A 174 -7.22 -11.25 3.84
N PHE A 175 -7.06 -11.08 2.53
CA PHE A 175 -5.99 -10.26 1.96
C PHE A 175 -6.53 -8.93 1.41
N ARG A 176 -5.62 -7.98 1.21
CA ARG A 176 -5.86 -6.75 0.45
C ARG A 176 -4.63 -6.36 -0.35
N VAL A 177 -4.82 -5.70 -1.49
CA VAL A 177 -3.73 -5.12 -2.28
C VAL A 177 -3.14 -3.93 -1.53
N ALA A 178 -1.93 -4.06 -0.99
CA ALA A 178 -1.23 -2.96 -0.34
C ALA A 178 -0.75 -1.93 -1.39
N PHE A 179 -0.15 -2.42 -2.47
CA PHE A 179 0.32 -1.62 -3.60
C PHE A 179 0.53 -2.49 -4.84
N CYS A 180 0.70 -1.87 -6.00
CA CYS A 180 0.97 -2.55 -7.26
C CYS A 180 2.34 -2.12 -7.80
N GLY A 181 3.04 -3.01 -8.50
CA GLY A 181 4.39 -2.74 -8.98
C GLY A 181 5.02 -4.01 -9.56
N PHE A 182 6.31 -3.96 -9.90
CA PHE A 182 7.08 -5.04 -10.56
C PHE A 182 6.60 -5.41 -11.99
N ALA A 183 5.30 -5.67 -12.20
CA ALA A 183 4.71 -5.89 -13.51
C ALA A 183 3.24 -5.41 -13.55
N PRO A 184 2.70 -5.03 -14.73
CA PRO A 184 1.26 -4.77 -14.89
C PRO A 184 0.44 -5.97 -14.41
N GLY A 185 -0.54 -5.73 -13.54
CA GLY A 185 -1.36 -6.77 -12.90
C GLY A 185 -0.78 -7.42 -11.64
N PHE A 186 0.48 -7.15 -11.25
CA PHE A 186 1.05 -7.69 -10.02
C PHE A 186 0.68 -6.79 -8.81
N GLY A 187 -0.18 -7.31 -7.94
CA GLY A 187 -0.51 -6.71 -6.65
C GLY A 187 0.25 -7.38 -5.50
N TYR A 188 0.86 -6.57 -4.63
CA TYR A 188 1.44 -7.02 -3.36
C TYR A 188 0.31 -7.13 -2.33
N LEU A 189 -0.07 -8.36 -1.98
CA LEU A 189 -1.22 -8.62 -1.11
C LEU A 189 -0.75 -8.77 0.35
N THR A 190 -1.30 -7.97 1.26
CA THR A 190 -1.03 -8.04 2.70
C THR A 190 -2.24 -8.55 3.47
N GLY A 191 -2.03 -8.98 4.72
CA GLY A 191 -3.04 -9.61 5.59
C GLY A 191 -2.55 -10.89 6.27
N LEU A 192 -1.39 -11.41 5.85
CA LEU A 192 -0.79 -12.61 6.42
C LEU A 192 -0.34 -12.34 7.88
N PRO A 193 -0.78 -13.15 8.86
CA PRO A 193 -0.32 -13.03 10.25
C PRO A 193 1.20 -13.18 10.37
N GLU A 194 1.81 -12.45 11.29
CA GLU A 194 3.28 -12.39 11.48
C GLU A 194 3.94 -13.78 11.59
N ARG A 195 3.32 -14.69 12.36
CA ARG A 195 3.78 -16.09 12.51
C ARG A 195 3.80 -16.91 11.21
N LEU A 196 3.17 -16.43 10.13
CA LEU A 196 3.12 -17.07 8.82
C LEU A 196 3.99 -16.32 7.78
N HIS A 197 4.75 -15.29 8.17
CA HIS A 197 5.67 -14.62 7.25
C HIS A 197 6.82 -15.55 6.89
N VAL A 198 7.12 -15.68 5.60
CA VAL A 198 8.19 -16.57 5.10
C VAL A 198 9.34 -15.78 4.48
N PRO A 199 10.61 -16.19 4.67
CA PRO A 199 11.72 -15.52 4.01
C PRO A 199 11.64 -15.67 2.48
N ARG A 200 12.30 -14.75 1.77
CA ARG A 200 12.62 -14.95 0.35
C ARG A 200 13.65 -16.08 0.22
N ARG A 201 13.63 -16.78 -0.92
CA ARG A 201 14.67 -17.76 -1.27
C ARG A 201 16.03 -17.06 -1.36
N THR A 202 17.06 -17.71 -0.84
CA THR A 202 18.45 -17.24 -0.88
C THR A 202 18.95 -17.04 -2.31
N THR A 203 18.60 -17.95 -3.21
CA THR A 203 18.86 -17.86 -4.65
C THR A 203 17.54 -17.66 -5.41
N PRO A 204 17.32 -16.49 -6.05
CA PRO A 204 16.15 -16.26 -6.90
C PRO A 204 16.08 -17.25 -8.07
N ARG A 205 14.86 -17.59 -8.50
CA ARG A 205 14.65 -18.33 -9.74
C ARG A 205 14.91 -17.40 -10.92
N THR A 206 15.62 -17.90 -11.94
CA THR A 206 15.77 -17.24 -13.24
C THR A 206 14.44 -17.09 -13.98
N ARG A 207 13.48 -17.99 -13.72
CA ARG A 207 12.13 -17.95 -14.28
C ARG A 207 11.10 -18.51 -13.30
N VAL A 208 10.11 -17.68 -12.98
CA VAL A 208 8.84 -18.03 -12.33
C VAL A 208 7.77 -18.04 -13.42
N PRO A 209 6.86 -19.03 -13.49
CA PRO A 209 5.81 -19.06 -14.49
C PRO A 209 4.72 -18.02 -14.23
N ALA A 210 3.99 -17.63 -15.29
CA ALA A 210 2.76 -16.86 -15.13
C ALA A 210 1.72 -17.69 -14.34
N GLY A 211 0.88 -17.01 -13.56
CA GLY A 211 -0.07 -17.62 -12.64
C GLY A 211 0.54 -18.09 -11.32
N ALA A 212 1.87 -18.14 -11.14
CA ALA A 212 2.47 -18.58 -9.88
C ALA A 212 1.95 -17.76 -8.69
N VAL A 213 1.40 -18.44 -7.68
CA VAL A 213 0.99 -17.87 -6.40
C VAL A 213 2.14 -18.06 -5.42
N ALA A 214 2.63 -16.97 -4.85
CA ALA A 214 3.86 -16.97 -4.08
C ALA A 214 3.82 -16.08 -2.84
N LEU A 215 4.72 -16.36 -1.90
CA LEU A 215 4.84 -15.71 -0.60
C LEU A 215 6.25 -15.11 -0.39
N ALA A 216 6.32 -13.93 0.24
CA ALA A 216 7.56 -13.34 0.75
C ALA A 216 7.29 -12.27 1.83
N GLY A 217 7.86 -12.49 3.02
CA GLY A 217 7.64 -11.67 4.20
C GLY A 217 6.15 -11.59 4.56
N PRO A 218 5.57 -10.39 4.75
CA PRO A 218 4.15 -10.22 5.00
C PRO A 218 3.26 -10.36 3.75
N TYR A 219 3.86 -10.57 2.57
CA TYR A 219 3.15 -10.48 1.30
C TYR A 219 2.88 -11.83 0.66
N THR A 220 1.72 -11.93 0.02
CA THR A 220 1.42 -12.90 -1.05
C THR A 220 1.18 -12.16 -2.36
N GLY A 221 1.15 -12.88 -3.48
CA GLY A 221 0.99 -12.28 -4.80
C GLY A 221 0.88 -13.33 -5.90
N VAL A 222 0.33 -12.92 -7.05
CA VAL A 222 0.22 -13.76 -8.24
C VAL A 222 1.05 -13.14 -9.36
N TYR A 223 1.95 -13.91 -9.96
CA TYR A 223 2.78 -13.48 -11.07
C TYR A 223 1.94 -13.38 -12.36
N PRO A 224 1.66 -12.18 -12.93
CA PRO A 224 0.82 -12.06 -14.11
C PRO A 224 1.53 -12.52 -15.39
N ARG A 225 2.88 -12.49 -15.41
CA ARG A 225 3.73 -12.84 -16.56
C ARG A 225 5.01 -13.54 -16.08
N PRO A 226 5.67 -14.35 -16.93
CA PRO A 226 6.90 -15.03 -16.56
C PRO A 226 8.02 -14.01 -16.28
N SER A 227 8.75 -14.19 -15.19
CA SER A 227 9.79 -13.25 -14.73
C SER A 227 10.74 -13.92 -13.73
N PRO A 228 11.97 -13.41 -13.50
CA PRO A 228 12.80 -13.87 -12.40
C PRO A 228 12.18 -13.50 -11.04
N GLY A 229 12.37 -14.34 -10.02
CA GLY A 229 11.73 -14.12 -8.71
C GLY A 229 12.25 -15.00 -7.58
N GLY A 230 12.39 -14.41 -6.39
CA GLY A 230 12.86 -15.08 -5.17
C GLY A 230 11.77 -15.36 -4.13
N TRP A 231 10.50 -15.36 -4.52
CA TRP A 231 9.38 -15.68 -3.62
C TRP A 231 9.14 -17.20 -3.56
N GLN A 232 8.59 -17.68 -2.45
CA GLN A 232 8.23 -19.09 -2.25
C GLN A 232 6.93 -19.39 -2.98
N ILE A 233 6.94 -20.27 -3.97
CA ILE A 233 5.79 -20.60 -4.82
C ILE A 233 5.00 -21.75 -4.19
N VAL A 234 3.77 -21.46 -3.75
CA VAL A 234 2.86 -22.43 -3.08
C VAL A 234 1.76 -22.95 -4.01
N GLY A 235 1.57 -22.37 -5.18
CA GLY A 235 0.59 -22.84 -6.15
C GLY A 235 0.54 -22.01 -7.42
N ARG A 236 -0.57 -22.12 -8.15
CA ARG A 236 -0.84 -21.34 -9.36
C ARG A 236 -2.32 -20.98 -9.53
N MET A 237 -2.56 -19.80 -10.08
CA MET A 237 -3.82 -19.36 -10.66
C MET A 237 -3.93 -19.91 -12.09
N PRO A 238 -4.99 -20.65 -12.45
CA PRO A 238 -5.13 -21.23 -13.80
C PRO A 238 -5.22 -20.20 -14.92
N ASP A 239 -5.88 -19.06 -14.69
CA ASP A 239 -6.02 -17.96 -15.64
C ASP A 239 -5.39 -16.66 -15.09
N PRO A 240 -4.07 -16.45 -15.29
CA PRO A 240 -3.42 -15.19 -14.94
C PRO A 240 -3.82 -14.02 -15.85
N GLY A 241 -4.50 -14.26 -16.98
CA GLY A 241 -4.94 -13.19 -17.89
C GLY A 241 -5.95 -12.27 -17.23
N ALA A 242 -6.84 -12.82 -16.40
CA ALA A 242 -7.83 -12.07 -15.63
C ALA A 242 -7.23 -10.94 -14.76
N LEU A 243 -5.97 -11.06 -14.32
CA LEU A 243 -5.27 -10.06 -13.49
C LEU A 243 -5.03 -8.74 -14.22
N TRP A 244 -4.81 -8.79 -15.54
CA TRP A 244 -4.56 -7.62 -16.39
C TRP A 244 -5.21 -7.81 -17.77
N ASP A 245 -6.31 -7.10 -17.99
CA ASP A 245 -7.02 -7.07 -19.26
C ASP A 245 -7.04 -5.63 -19.80
N PRO A 246 -6.33 -5.31 -20.90
CA PRO A 246 -6.32 -3.97 -21.46
C PRO A 246 -7.66 -3.55 -22.10
N ALA A 247 -8.63 -4.46 -22.27
CA ALA A 247 -9.98 -4.15 -22.75
C ALA A 247 -10.99 -3.88 -21.61
N ARG A 248 -10.60 -4.09 -20.35
CA ARG A 248 -11.44 -3.84 -19.16
C ARG A 248 -11.12 -2.48 -18.54
N GLU A 249 -12.13 -1.82 -17.98
CA GLU A 249 -11.95 -0.65 -17.11
C GLU A 249 -12.44 -1.00 -15.68
N PRO A 250 -11.56 -1.02 -14.66
CA PRO A 250 -10.11 -0.86 -14.72
C PRO A 250 -9.38 -2.08 -15.30
N ALA A 251 -8.28 -1.82 -16.02
CA ALA A 251 -7.50 -2.87 -16.67
C ALA A 251 -6.85 -3.84 -15.67
N ALA A 252 -6.34 -3.31 -14.55
CA ALA A 252 -5.87 -4.13 -13.43
C ALA A 252 -7.04 -4.60 -12.56
N LEU A 253 -7.15 -5.91 -12.34
CA LEU A 253 -8.10 -6.49 -11.39
C LEU A 253 -7.74 -6.12 -9.94
N LEU A 254 -6.45 -6.01 -9.67
CA LEU A 254 -5.87 -5.78 -8.36
C LEU A 254 -5.38 -4.32 -8.25
N ALA A 255 -6.29 -3.41 -7.92
CA ALA A 255 -5.98 -2.03 -7.55
C ALA A 255 -5.66 -1.91 -6.04
N PRO A 256 -4.85 -0.93 -5.59
CA PRO A 256 -4.56 -0.73 -4.17
C PRO A 256 -5.84 -0.53 -3.34
N GLY A 257 -5.90 -1.19 -2.17
CA GLY A 257 -7.08 -1.24 -1.30
C GLY A 257 -8.15 -2.27 -1.70
N THR A 258 -8.02 -2.97 -2.84
CA THR A 258 -8.96 -4.05 -3.21
C THR A 258 -8.83 -5.22 -2.23
N PRO A 259 -9.93 -5.66 -1.57
CA PRO A 259 -9.93 -6.90 -0.79
C PRO A 259 -9.86 -8.12 -1.70
N VAL A 260 -9.15 -9.17 -1.26
CA VAL A 260 -8.87 -10.37 -2.02
C VAL A 260 -9.04 -11.62 -1.16
N ARG A 261 -9.63 -12.67 -1.74
CA ARG A 261 -9.76 -14.00 -1.16
C ARG A 261 -9.18 -15.03 -2.12
N PHE A 262 -8.28 -15.88 -1.65
CA PHE A 262 -7.84 -17.04 -2.43
C PHE A 262 -8.79 -18.20 -2.23
N VAL A 263 -9.26 -18.80 -3.32
CA VAL A 263 -10.15 -19.97 -3.30
C VAL A 263 -9.34 -21.17 -3.74
N ALA A 264 -9.20 -22.16 -2.86
CA ALA A 264 -8.55 -23.41 -3.22
C ALA A 264 -9.44 -24.16 -4.22
N VAL A 265 -8.92 -24.41 -5.42
CA VAL A 265 -9.55 -25.27 -6.42
C VAL A 265 -8.72 -26.55 -6.54
N GLY A 266 -9.40 -27.70 -6.65
CA GLY A 266 -8.72 -28.96 -6.91
C GLY A 266 -7.96 -28.89 -8.23
N ALA A 267 -6.89 -29.69 -8.37
CA ALA A 267 -6.27 -29.92 -9.67
C ALA A 267 -7.33 -30.56 -10.60
N GLY A 268 -7.87 -29.74 -11.51
CA GLY A 268 -9.08 -30.09 -12.26
C GLY A 268 -8.91 -31.37 -13.07
N ALA A 269 -9.88 -32.28 -12.94
CA ALA A 269 -10.01 -33.44 -13.79
C ALA A 269 -10.08 -33.00 -15.27
N GLY A 270 -9.19 -33.57 -16.09
CA GLY A 270 -8.92 -33.10 -17.46
C GLY A 270 -8.58 -34.21 -18.45
N ALA A 271 -9.06 -35.43 -18.22
CA ALA A 271 -9.14 -36.50 -19.21
C ALA A 271 -10.29 -37.43 -18.80
N GLY A 272 -11.27 -37.62 -19.67
CA GLY A 272 -12.48 -38.36 -19.34
C GLY A 272 -12.28 -39.88 -19.41
N THR A 273 -12.74 -40.58 -18.36
CA THR A 273 -13.25 -41.94 -18.47
C THR A 273 -14.48 -42.04 -17.57
N GLU A 274 -15.57 -42.59 -18.10
CA GLU A 274 -16.83 -42.77 -17.37
C GLU A 274 -16.69 -43.87 -16.31
N ALA A 275 -17.08 -43.58 -15.07
CA ALA A 275 -17.47 -44.56 -14.05
C ALA A 275 -18.33 -43.86 -12.99
N GLU A 276 -19.41 -44.51 -12.56
CA GLU A 276 -20.50 -43.90 -11.78
C GLU A 276 -20.30 -43.94 -10.25
N ASP A 277 -20.95 -42.96 -9.61
CA ASP A 277 -21.57 -42.95 -8.26
C ASP A 277 -20.77 -43.32 -6.99
N GLY A 278 -21.04 -42.60 -5.89
CA GLY A 278 -20.42 -42.91 -4.59
C GLY A 278 -20.35 -41.81 -3.52
N GLY A 279 -21.48 -41.20 -3.14
CA GLY A 279 -21.67 -40.71 -1.76
C GLY A 279 -21.09 -39.34 -1.36
N ALA A 280 -21.97 -38.41 -1.02
CA ALA A 280 -21.61 -37.09 -0.48
C ALA A 280 -21.07 -37.15 0.97
N GLY A 281 -20.01 -36.37 1.24
CA GLY A 281 -19.39 -36.25 2.56
C GLY A 281 -18.93 -34.82 2.87
N VAL A 282 -19.86 -33.86 2.89
CA VAL A 282 -19.54 -32.46 3.27
C VAL A 282 -19.25 -32.41 4.78
N LEU A 283 -17.98 -32.24 5.14
CA LEU A 283 -17.60 -31.95 6.53
C LEU A 283 -18.07 -30.54 6.92
N PRO A 284 -18.81 -30.37 8.03
CA PRO A 284 -19.35 -29.07 8.42
C PRO A 284 -18.25 -28.12 8.91
N ALA A 285 -18.39 -26.84 8.61
CA ALA A 285 -17.50 -25.80 9.12
C ALA A 285 -17.56 -25.72 10.66
N PRO A 286 -16.42 -25.66 11.38
CA PRO A 286 -16.41 -25.48 12.82
C PRO A 286 -16.93 -24.08 13.19
N ARG A 287 -17.73 -24.01 14.26
CA ARG A 287 -18.32 -22.75 14.75
C ARG A 287 -17.24 -21.82 15.29
N ALA A 288 -17.40 -20.52 15.02
CA ALA A 288 -16.56 -19.49 15.63
C ALA A 288 -16.76 -19.44 17.15
N GLY A 289 -15.66 -19.38 17.91
CA GLY A 289 -15.70 -19.19 19.37
C GLY A 289 -15.19 -20.35 20.21
N ALA A 290 -13.93 -20.77 20.01
CA ALA A 290 -13.17 -21.53 20.99
C ALA A 290 -11.66 -21.34 20.79
N PHE A 291 -11.02 -20.58 21.68
CA PHE A 291 -9.71 -20.85 22.32
C PHE A 291 -9.38 -19.68 23.28
N PRO A 292 -8.74 -19.93 24.45
CA PRO A 292 -8.56 -18.93 25.50
C PRO A 292 -7.39 -17.97 25.22
N PRO A 293 -7.33 -16.80 25.89
CA PRO A 293 -6.22 -15.87 25.73
C PRO A 293 -4.90 -16.48 26.24
N GLY A 294 -3.96 -16.70 25.30
CA GLY A 294 -2.61 -17.13 25.62
C GLY A 294 -1.84 -16.06 26.39
N ARG A 295 -1.17 -16.49 27.47
CA ARG A 295 -0.40 -15.64 28.38
C ARG A 295 0.83 -15.04 27.67
N ALA A 296 1.06 -13.74 27.81
CA ALA A 296 2.23 -13.07 27.24
C ALA A 296 3.55 -13.64 27.78
N PRO A 297 4.53 -13.99 26.92
CA PRO A 297 5.93 -14.14 27.31
C PRO A 297 6.59 -12.76 27.50
N ALA A 298 7.74 -12.74 28.17
CA ALA A 298 8.40 -11.52 28.60
C ALA A 298 9.16 -10.78 27.47
N ASP A 299 9.42 -9.50 27.73
CA ASP A 299 10.27 -8.58 26.99
C ASP A 299 11.71 -9.13 26.84
N ASP A 300 12.16 -9.33 25.60
CA ASP A 300 13.59 -9.44 25.25
C ASP A 300 13.89 -8.50 24.08
N SER A 301 14.36 -7.31 24.43
CA SER A 301 14.58 -6.18 23.54
C SER A 301 15.90 -6.33 22.76
N ARG A 302 15.92 -7.19 21.73
CA ARG A 302 17.04 -7.25 20.76
C ARG A 302 16.72 -7.86 19.38
N ALA A 303 15.84 -7.21 18.61
CA ALA A 303 15.72 -7.45 17.16
C ALA A 303 16.51 -6.39 16.37
N GLY A 304 17.42 -6.83 15.51
CA GLY A 304 18.39 -5.97 14.81
C GLY A 304 17.82 -5.17 13.64
N GLU A 305 18.51 -4.08 13.29
CA GLU A 305 18.17 -3.18 12.19
C GLU A 305 18.32 -3.87 10.81
N TYR A 306 17.33 -3.69 9.93
CA TYR A 306 17.41 -4.11 8.53
C TYR A 306 18.00 -2.97 7.67
N PRO A 307 19.17 -3.14 7.03
CA PRO A 307 19.69 -2.16 6.09
C PRO A 307 18.91 -2.17 4.76
N ALA A 308 18.65 -0.98 4.22
CA ALA A 308 17.95 -0.82 2.95
C ALA A 308 18.79 -1.34 1.76
N GLY A 309 18.25 -2.30 1.01
CA GLY A 309 18.91 -2.88 -0.16
C GLY A 309 18.99 -1.91 -1.34
N HIS A 310 20.21 -1.67 -1.83
CA HIS A 310 20.52 -0.86 -3.01
C HIS A 310 20.15 -1.63 -4.30
N PHE A 311 19.47 -0.98 -5.25
CA PHE A 311 19.20 -1.55 -6.59
C PHE A 311 20.37 -1.21 -7.53
N PRO A 312 21.06 -2.19 -8.13
CA PRO A 312 21.95 -1.92 -9.26
C PRO A 312 21.14 -1.65 -10.53
N ALA A 313 21.63 -0.72 -11.36
CA ALA A 313 21.06 -0.44 -12.68
C ALA A 313 21.43 -1.54 -13.69
N ASP A 314 20.58 -1.71 -14.70
CA ASP A 314 20.70 -2.76 -15.73
C ASP A 314 21.48 -2.21 -16.94
N ASP A 315 22.78 -2.53 -17.04
CA ASP A 315 23.63 -2.18 -18.17
C ASP A 315 23.53 -3.25 -19.27
N SER A 316 22.63 -3.03 -20.23
CA SER A 316 22.55 -3.83 -21.46
C SER A 316 23.29 -3.15 -22.60
N PRO A 317 24.36 -3.74 -23.17
CA PRO A 317 25.11 -3.14 -24.28
C PRO A 317 24.30 -3.16 -25.58
N ALA A 318 24.41 -2.07 -26.35
CA ALA A 318 23.77 -1.95 -27.66
C ALA A 318 24.40 -2.91 -28.69
N GLY A 319 23.57 -3.65 -29.42
CA GLY A 319 24.02 -4.53 -30.50
C GLY A 319 24.35 -3.75 -31.76
N GLU A 320 25.58 -3.89 -32.26
CA GLU A 320 26.01 -3.37 -33.57
C GLU A 320 25.37 -4.19 -34.71
N SER A 321 24.91 -3.48 -35.75
CA SER A 321 24.47 -4.09 -37.01
C SER A 321 25.64 -4.17 -38.00
N PRO A 322 25.97 -5.33 -38.57
CA PRO A 322 26.98 -5.42 -39.63
C PRO A 322 26.42 -4.96 -40.97
N VAL A 323 27.20 -4.14 -41.68
CA VAL A 323 26.93 -3.69 -43.05
C VAL A 323 27.60 -4.64 -44.04
N GLY A 324 26.87 -5.02 -45.09
CA GLY A 324 27.44 -5.23 -46.43
C GLY A 324 27.72 -6.67 -46.88
N SER A 325 26.92 -7.12 -47.84
CA SER A 325 27.36 -7.39 -49.22
C SER A 325 26.16 -7.31 -50.17
#